data_AF-A0A1G1HCP3-F1
#
_entry.id   AF-A0A1G1HCP3-F1
#
_cell.length_a   1.000
_cell.length_b   1.000
_cell.length_c   1.000
_cell.angle_alpha   90.00
_cell.angle_beta   90.00
_cell.angle_gamma   90.00
#
_symmetry.space_group_name_H-M   'P 1'
#
loop_
_entity.id
_entity.type
_entity.pdbx_description
1 polymer ?
#
loop_
_entity_poly.entity_id
_entity_poly.type
_entity_poly.pdbx_seq_one_letter_code
_entity_poly.pdbx_strand_id
1 'polypeptide(L)'
;MKTKAYRIGKSIILPDVRWVILDSRTGCMMFHSKVVRNNGRYETLGCDRMDSSGFCLGHEMSMEEFLEKYGSGIEAELEEVFA
;
A
#
# COMPACT_ATOMS: atom_id res chain seq x y z
N MET A 1 -10.61 15.66 -4.43
CA MET A 1 -9.18 15.85 -4.71
C MET A 1 -8.69 14.62 -5.45
N LYS A 2 -7.92 14.78 -6.53
CA LYS A 2 -7.26 13.65 -7.18
C LYS A 2 -6.09 13.19 -6.31
N THR A 3 -5.92 11.88 -6.19
CA THR A 3 -4.89 11.28 -5.34
C THR A 3 -3.64 11.05 -6.18
N LYS A 4 -2.50 11.59 -5.73
CA LYS A 4 -1.22 11.31 -6.39
C LYS A 4 -0.83 9.85 -6.13
N ALA A 5 -0.46 9.15 -7.19
CA ALA A 5 0.07 7.79 -7.12
C ALA A 5 1.50 7.78 -7.67
N TYR A 6 2.39 7.07 -6.98
CA TYR A 6 3.77 6.89 -7.41
C TYR A 6 4.00 5.44 -7.79
N ARG A 7 4.68 5.21 -8.92
CA ARG A 7 5.16 3.89 -9.31
C ARG A 7 6.67 3.84 -9.14
N ILE A 8 7.14 3.06 -8.17
CA ILE A 8 8.57 2.93 -7.87
C ILE A 8 8.95 1.46 -8.00
N GLY A 9 9.68 1.12 -9.06
CA GLY A 9 10.09 -0.25 -9.36
C GLY A 9 8.90 -1.23 -9.38
N LYS A 10 8.89 -2.17 -8.44
CA LYS A 10 7.86 -3.21 -8.28
C LYS A 10 6.64 -2.78 -7.44
N SER A 11 6.53 -1.49 -7.13
CA SER A 11 5.54 -0.98 -6.20
C SER A 11 4.67 0.12 -6.79
N ILE A 12 3.41 0.17 -6.37
CA ILE A 12 2.49 1.29 -6.56
C ILE A 12 2.17 1.85 -5.18
N ILE A 13 2.39 3.15 -4.96
CA ILE A 13 2.24 3.80 -3.66
C ILE A 13 1.15 4.86 -3.76
N LEU A 14 0.13 4.71 -2.92
CA LEU A 14 -0.94 5.68 -2.67
C LEU A 14 -0.80 6.20 -1.23
N PRO A 15 -1.50 7.29 -0.84
CA PRO A 15 -1.37 7.86 0.50
C PRO A 15 -1.65 6.86 1.63
N ASP A 16 -2.70 6.05 1.49
CA ASP A 16 -3.16 5.16 2.55
C ASP A 16 -2.72 3.70 2.37
N VAL A 17 -2.28 3.32 1.17
CA VAL A 17 -1.92 1.94 0.83
C VAL A 17 -0.76 1.88 -0.15
N ARG A 18 0.01 0.80 -0.11
CA ARG A 18 1.03 0.46 -1.11
C ARG A 18 0.82 -0.96 -1.60
N TRP A 19 0.99 -1.17 -2.89
CA TRP A 19 1.01 -2.49 -3.51
C TRP A 19 2.43 -2.80 -3.98
N VAL A 20 2.88 -4.05 -3.83
CA VAL A 20 4.24 -4.49 -4.18
C VAL A 20 4.26 -5.92 -4.69
N ILE A 21 5.10 -6.16 -5.70
CA ILE A 21 5.45 -7.51 -6.16
C ILE A 21 6.65 -7.99 -5.33
N LEU A 22 6.45 -8.99 -4.47
CA LEU A 22 7.51 -9.48 -3.59
C LEU A 22 8.51 -10.38 -4.35
N ASP A 23 8.03 -11.33 -5.16
CA ASP A 23 8.79 -12.11 -6.17
C ASP A 23 7.88 -13.16 -6.86
N SER A 24 8.45 -14.04 -7.70
CA SER A 24 7.74 -15.08 -8.45
C SER A 24 7.18 -16.23 -7.61
N ARG A 25 7.52 -16.32 -6.32
CA ARG A 25 7.03 -17.38 -5.42
C ARG A 25 6.03 -16.87 -4.40
N THR A 26 6.16 -15.61 -3.99
CA THR A 26 5.43 -15.03 -2.85
C THR A 26 4.26 -14.14 -3.27
N GLY A 27 4.10 -13.89 -4.57
CA GLY A 27 2.94 -13.20 -5.14
C GLY A 27 2.98 -11.67 -4.98
N CYS A 28 1.81 -11.05 -5.13
CA CYS A 28 1.60 -9.61 -5.01
C CYS A 28 0.89 -9.30 -3.69
N MET A 29 1.35 -8.27 -2.99
CA MET A 29 0.79 -7.89 -1.70
C MET A 29 0.44 -6.40 -1.63
N MET A 30 -0.62 -6.12 -0.88
CA MET A 30 -1.02 -4.77 -0.46
C MET A 30 -0.72 -4.58 1.02
N PHE A 31 -0.18 -3.41 1.36
CA PHE A 31 0.06 -2.97 2.73
C PHE A 31 -0.63 -1.64 2.97
N HIS A 32 -1.16 -1.46 4.17
CA HIS A 32 -1.65 -0.16 4.62
C HIS A 32 -0.47 0.72 5.05
N SER A 33 -0.47 1.97 4.61
CA SER A 33 0.56 2.97 4.92
C SER A 33 0.18 3.84 6.12
N LYS A 34 -1.12 3.94 6.43
CA LYS A 34 -1.63 4.83 7.48
C LYS A 34 -1.57 4.16 8.86
N VAL A 35 -0.60 4.58 9.66
CA VAL A 35 -0.44 4.18 11.05
C VAL A 35 -0.83 5.34 11.96
N VAL A 36 -1.67 5.07 12.96
CA VAL A 36 -2.06 6.02 14.00
C VAL A 36 -1.51 5.56 15.35
N ARG A 37 -1.28 6.51 16.26
CA ARG A 37 -0.89 6.19 17.64
C ARG A 37 -2.08 6.40 18.57
N ASN A 38 -2.54 5.32 19.19
CA ASN A 38 -3.67 5.31 20.11
C ASN A 38 -3.24 4.77 21.47
N ASN A 39 -3.42 5.55 22.54
CA ASN A 39 -3.01 5.18 23.91
C ASN A 39 -1.58 4.63 24.01
N GLY A 40 -0.64 5.25 23.28
CA GLY A 40 0.77 4.87 23.27
C GLY A 40 1.14 3.70 22.34
N ARG A 41 0.17 2.99 21.76
CA ARG A 41 0.36 1.89 20.81
C ARG A 41 0.17 2.37 19.38
N TYR A 42 0.93 1.80 18.45
CA TYR A 42 0.73 2.02 17.02
C TYR A 42 -0.32 1.04 16.51
N GLU A 43 -1.21 1.52 15.66
CA GLU A 43 -2.29 0.75 15.04
C GLU A 43 -2.43 1.19 13.59
N THR A 44 -2.46 0.23 12.69
CA THR A 44 -2.78 0.48 11.28
C THR A 44 -4.31 0.55 11.14
N LEU A 45 -4.83 1.72 10.76
CA LEU A 45 -6.27 1.94 10.73
C LEU A 45 -6.95 1.07 9.65
N GLY A 46 -7.95 0.28 10.04
CA GLY A 46 -8.70 -0.58 9.10
C GLY A 46 -7.97 -1.85 8.67
N CYS A 47 -6.89 -2.23 9.35
CA CYS A 47 -6.15 -3.46 9.11
C CYS A 47 -6.40 -4.47 10.24
N ASP A 48 -6.63 -5.72 9.88
CA ASP A 48 -6.79 -6.86 10.80
C ASP A 48 -5.56 -7.77 10.86
N ARG A 49 -4.55 -7.52 10.02
CA ARG A 49 -3.29 -8.29 9.94
C ARG A 49 -2.10 -7.39 10.26
N MET A 50 -1.80 -7.22 11.55
CA MET A 50 -0.70 -6.38 12.04
C MET A 50 0.34 -7.18 12.83
N ASP A 51 1.58 -6.71 12.84
CA ASP A 51 2.64 -7.21 13.72
C ASP A 51 2.49 -6.68 15.16
N SER A 52 3.36 -7.12 16.06
CA SER A 52 3.36 -6.67 17.46
C SER A 52 3.65 -5.17 17.64
N SER A 53 4.17 -4.53 16.60
CA SER A 53 4.47 -3.10 16.55
C SER A 53 3.36 -2.29 15.87
N GLY A 54 2.27 -2.92 15.43
CA GLY A 54 1.10 -2.25 14.84
C GLY A 54 1.19 -2.03 13.33
N PHE A 55 2.20 -2.55 12.64
CA PHE A 55 2.37 -2.42 11.20
C PHE A 55 1.67 -3.53 10.43
N CYS A 56 1.07 -3.19 9.28
CA CYS A 56 0.44 -4.17 8.39
C CYS A 56 1.44 -5.26 7.95
N LEU A 57 1.06 -6.53 8.13
CA LEU A 57 1.81 -7.71 7.68
C LEU A 57 1.60 -8.02 6.18
N GLY A 58 0.69 -7.30 5.53
CA GLY A 58 0.35 -7.47 4.13
C GLY A 58 -0.89 -8.32 3.91
N HIS A 59 -1.58 -8.02 2.81
CA HIS A 59 -2.75 -8.72 2.30
C HIS A 59 -2.44 -9.20 0.89
N GLU A 60 -2.75 -10.46 0.58
CA GLU A 60 -2.73 -10.90 -0.81
C GLU A 60 -3.77 -10.12 -1.59
N MET A 61 -3.35 -9.51 -2.71
CA MET A 61 -4.21 -8.68 -3.54
C MET A 61 -3.58 -8.57 -4.93
N SER A 62 -4.37 -8.87 -5.96
CA SER A 62 -3.94 -8.66 -7.35
C SER A 62 -3.79 -7.17 -7.66
N MET A 63 -3.09 -6.84 -8.74
CA MET A 63 -2.96 -5.45 -9.17
C MET A 63 -4.32 -4.89 -9.60
N GLU A 64 -5.12 -5.70 -10.29
CA GLU A 64 -6.45 -5.33 -10.75
C GLU A 64 -7.37 -5.00 -9.58
N GLU A 65 -7.46 -5.87 -8.57
CA GLU A 65 -8.26 -5.63 -7.36
C GLU A 65 -7.77 -4.38 -6.60
N PHE A 66 -6.46 -4.18 -6.52
CA PHE A 66 -5.88 -3.01 -5.88
C PHE A 66 -6.31 -1.71 -6.57
N LEU A 67 -6.24 -1.67 -7.91
CA LEU A 67 -6.61 -0.50 -8.70
C LEU A 67 -8.13 -0.27 -8.71
N GLU A 68 -8.95 -1.31 -8.74
CA GLU A 68 -10.40 -1.17 -8.65
C GLU A 68 -10.81 -0.54 -7.31
N LYS A 69 -10.21 -1.00 -6.20
CA LYS A 69 -10.59 -0.59 -4.85
C LYS A 69 -9.99 0.75 -4.44
N TYR A 70 -8.73 1.00 -4.76
CA TYR A 70 -7.98 2.18 -4.29
C TYR A 70 -7.61 3.15 -5.42
N GLY A 71 -7.81 2.76 -6.67
CA GLY A 71 -7.37 3.52 -7.84
C GLY A 71 -8.32 4.61 -8.33
N SER A 72 -9.50 4.73 -7.71
CA SER A 72 -10.48 5.76 -8.09
C SER A 72 -9.92 7.16 -7.87
N GLY A 73 -9.88 7.97 -8.93
CA GLY A 73 -9.37 9.35 -8.89
C GLY A 73 -7.84 9.47 -8.85
N ILE A 74 -7.10 8.42 -9.24
CA ILE A 74 -5.66 8.50 -9.48
C ILE A 74 -5.37 9.25 -10.78
N GLU A 75 -4.52 10.27 -10.71
CA GLU A 75 -3.67 10.68 -11.83
C GLU A 75 -2.29 10.05 -11.60
N ALA A 76 -1.90 9.12 -12.48
CA ALA A 76 -0.59 8.51 -12.41
C ALA A 76 0.46 9.52 -12.91
N GLU A 77 1.09 10.24 -11.99
CA GLU A 77 2.36 10.90 -12.27
C GLU A 77 3.43 9.80 -12.25
N LEU A 78 3.74 9.24 -13.43
CA LEU A 78 4.87 8.33 -13.61
C LEU A 78 6.15 9.16 -13.51
N GLU A 79 6.55 9.50 -12.29
CA GLU A 79 7.92 9.94 -12.03
C GLU A 79 8.80 8.69 -11.95
N GLU A 80 9.55 8.42 -13.02
CA GLU A 80 10.66 7.48 -12.98
C GLU A 80 11.77 8.08 -12.11
N VAL A 81 11.73 7.78 -10.82
CA VAL A 81 12.83 8.10 -9.90
C VAL A 81 13.94 7.07 -10.16
N PHE A 82 14.87 7.42 -11.03
CA PHE A 82 16.11 6.67 -11.20
C PHE A 82 16.92 6.77 -9.90
N ALA A 83 17.17 5.62 -9.26
CA ALA A 83 18.02 5.48 -8.10
C ALA A 83 19.51 5.50 -8.49
#